data_AF-A0A5A9F1L4-F1
#
_entry.id   AF-A0A5A9F1L4-F1
#
_cell.length_a   1.000
_cell.length_b   1.000
_cell.length_c   1.000
_cell.angle_alpha   90.00
_cell.angle_beta   90.00
_cell.angle_gamma   90.00
#
_symmetry.space_group_name_H-M   'P 1'
#
loop_
_entity.id
_entity.type
_entity.pdbx_description
1 polymer ?
#
loop_
_entity_poly.entity_id
_entity_poly.type
_entity_poly.pdbx_seq_one_letter_code
_entity_poly.pdbx_strand_id
1 'polypeptide(L)'
;MMHVNAASRLRDSLRQWHGPWARSFRRWPRRWPMTLPLTDHGSSHERSTIPAPPGRSAFRHAGWLLGILLALLGTAGLLYYAMGTHTPAPAYRTGSVTRSAVAASITASGTVNPVVTVQVGSQVSGQISELLADFNTEVKTGQLIARIDPALFETQVAQAVGDLAVARAGIETQQATVARAAADLEAARATLTNVQAQLRKSQALLFNARTGFDRTQRLFERGNASASDRDSAQSTSSKSSGASSMMPSRRDHCLRSFGCRSPISASRSSKVCSSSS
;
A
#
# COMPACT_ATOMS: atom_id res chain seq x y z
N MET A 1 -11.73 0.26 -17.94
CA MET A 1 -11.95 1.08 -19.16
C MET A 1 -12.57 2.40 -18.74
N MET A 2 -11.82 3.50 -18.77
CA MET A 2 -12.40 4.86 -18.71
C MET A 2 -11.39 5.85 -19.31
N HIS A 3 -11.94 6.74 -20.13
CA HIS A 3 -11.27 7.62 -21.07
C HIS A 3 -10.70 8.90 -20.45
N VAL A 4 -9.76 9.46 -21.22
CA VAL A 4 -9.10 10.78 -21.20
C VAL A 4 -10.07 11.96 -20.98
N ASN A 5 -9.62 13.02 -20.30
CA ASN A 5 -9.89 14.37 -20.78
C ASN A 5 -8.77 15.37 -20.44
N ALA A 6 -8.46 16.21 -21.42
CA ALA A 6 -7.36 17.15 -21.46
C ALA A 6 -7.82 18.60 -21.19
N ALA A 7 -6.84 19.44 -20.85
CA ALA A 7 -6.75 20.87 -21.08
C ALA A 7 -7.69 21.84 -20.31
N SER A 8 -7.09 22.76 -19.54
CA SER A 8 -6.92 24.16 -19.98
C SER A 8 -6.36 25.08 -18.88
N ARG A 9 -5.73 26.18 -19.34
CA ARG A 9 -5.32 27.42 -18.64
C ARG A 9 -3.92 27.37 -18.01
N LEU A 10 -2.86 27.68 -18.75
CA LEU A 10 -2.38 29.02 -19.14
C LEU A 10 -2.37 30.05 -17.99
N ARG A 11 -1.13 30.44 -17.66
CA ARG A 11 -0.65 31.83 -17.57
C ARG A 11 -0.98 32.58 -16.27
N ASP A 12 -0.03 32.51 -15.34
CA ASP A 12 0.36 33.54 -14.37
C ASP A 12 1.55 32.97 -13.60
N SER A 13 2.60 33.67 -13.19
CA SER A 13 3.12 34.99 -13.48
C SER A 13 4.52 34.99 -12.84
N LEU A 14 5.49 35.58 -13.52
CA LEU A 14 6.80 35.92 -12.95
C LEU A 14 6.65 36.74 -11.66
N ARG A 15 7.34 36.32 -10.59
CA ARG A 15 7.71 37.00 -9.31
C ARG A 15 7.73 35.88 -8.25
N GLN A 16 8.76 35.61 -7.44
CA GLN A 16 9.87 36.37 -6.90
C GLN A 16 11.00 35.35 -6.62
N TRP A 17 12.20 35.61 -7.14
CA TRP A 17 13.44 35.00 -6.65
C TRP A 17 14.25 36.11 -5.99
N HIS A 18 14.24 36.17 -4.66
CA HIS A 18 15.14 36.99 -3.86
C HIS A 18 15.62 36.18 -2.66
N GLY A 19 16.93 35.95 -2.55
CA GLY A 19 17.58 35.44 -1.33
C GLY A 19 18.84 34.59 -1.58
N PRO A 20 19.90 34.69 -0.75
CA PRO A 20 21.22 35.06 -1.25
C PRO A 20 22.36 34.09 -0.86
N TRP A 21 23.06 33.49 -1.83
CA TRP A 21 24.32 32.77 -1.59
C TRP A 21 25.36 33.01 -2.71
N ALA A 22 25.66 34.26 -3.06
CA ALA A 22 26.68 34.50 -4.09
C ALA A 22 27.37 35.86 -3.96
N ARG A 23 28.23 36.04 -2.94
CA ARG A 23 29.26 37.10 -2.95
C ARG A 23 30.47 36.69 -2.10
N SER A 24 31.62 36.54 -2.73
CA SER A 24 32.84 37.34 -2.49
C SER A 24 34.14 36.53 -2.67
N PHE A 25 34.63 36.55 -3.91
CA PHE A 25 36.06 36.52 -4.19
C PHE A 25 36.66 37.90 -3.87
N ARG A 26 37.94 37.91 -3.49
CA ARG A 26 38.88 39.05 -3.28
C ARG A 26 39.16 39.46 -1.83
N ARG A 27 40.33 39.04 -1.32
CA ARG A 27 41.36 39.95 -0.78
C ARG A 27 42.67 39.21 -0.48
N TRP A 28 43.76 39.67 -1.10
CA TRP A 28 45.15 39.52 -0.64
C TRP A 28 45.36 40.27 0.69
N PRO A 29 46.29 39.82 1.56
CA PRO A 29 47.52 40.60 1.84
C PRO A 29 48.77 39.72 2.10
N ARG A 30 49.98 40.07 1.62
CA ARG A 30 51.03 40.86 2.31
C ARG A 30 51.13 40.65 3.84
N ARG A 31 52.10 39.85 4.33
CA ARG A 31 53.07 40.18 5.41
C ARG A 31 53.95 38.98 5.83
N TRP A 32 55.20 39.31 6.16
CA TRP A 32 56.32 38.48 6.64
C TRP A 32 56.22 38.20 8.16
N PRO A 33 56.99 37.22 8.70
CA PRO A 33 58.20 37.52 9.52
C PRO A 33 59.36 36.51 9.27
N MET A 34 60.64 36.86 9.17
CA MET A 34 61.66 37.25 10.19
C MET A 34 61.78 36.32 11.42
N THR A 35 62.81 35.45 11.42
CA THR A 35 63.84 35.32 12.47
C THR A 35 64.99 34.40 12.02
N LEU A 36 66.23 34.89 12.17
CA LEU A 36 67.53 34.20 12.05
C LEU A 36 67.97 33.64 13.43
N PRO A 37 68.98 32.74 13.50
CA PRO A 37 70.39 33.13 13.76
C PRO A 37 71.40 32.36 12.88
N LEU A 38 72.41 32.98 12.26
CA LEU A 38 73.76 33.40 12.73
C LEU A 38 74.74 32.29 13.16
N THR A 39 75.76 32.07 12.31
CA THR A 39 77.23 31.90 12.55
C THR A 39 77.85 31.45 11.20
N ASP A 40 78.49 32.30 10.40
CA ASP A 40 79.81 32.95 10.49
C ASP A 40 80.99 32.02 10.81
N HIS A 41 81.83 31.74 9.80
CA HIS A 41 83.22 32.20 9.75
C HIS A 41 83.85 31.82 8.39
N GLY A 42 84.07 32.85 7.57
CA GLY A 42 85.00 32.82 6.45
C GLY A 42 86.32 33.52 6.80
N SER A 43 87.35 33.22 6.01
CA SER A 43 88.56 34.00 5.67
C SER A 43 89.71 33.00 5.43
N SER A 44 90.61 33.17 4.47
CA SER A 44 91.30 34.36 3.97
C SER A 44 91.89 34.08 2.58
N HIS A 45 91.61 34.88 1.55
CA HIS A 45 92.41 36.01 1.02
C HIS A 45 93.81 35.63 0.47
N GLU A 46 94.06 35.73 -0.86
CA GLU A 46 94.50 36.92 -1.64
C GLU A 46 96.05 37.06 -1.65
N ARG A 47 96.72 36.70 -2.75
CA ARG A 47 97.21 37.50 -3.89
C ARG A 47 98.51 38.31 -3.61
N SER A 48 99.46 38.11 -4.54
CA SER A 48 100.59 38.98 -4.96
C SER A 48 101.77 39.23 -4.02
N THR A 49 103.00 39.02 -4.52
CA THR A 49 103.92 40.09 -5.01
C THR A 49 105.34 39.57 -5.30
N ILE A 50 105.99 40.17 -6.31
CA ILE A 50 107.40 40.07 -6.70
C ILE A 50 108.16 41.25 -6.05
N PRO A 51 109.44 41.11 -5.67
CA PRO A 51 110.48 42.02 -6.20
C PRO A 51 111.89 41.39 -6.39
N ALA A 52 112.74 42.09 -7.14
CA ALA A 52 114.12 41.77 -7.53
C ALA A 52 115.18 42.73 -6.86
N PRO A 53 116.41 42.91 -7.41
CA PRO A 53 117.75 42.49 -6.94
C PRO A 53 118.58 43.66 -6.33
N PRO A 54 119.90 43.54 -5.97
CA PRO A 54 121.01 43.84 -6.92
C PRO A 54 122.42 43.22 -6.57
N GLY A 55 123.45 43.37 -7.43
CA GLY A 55 124.83 43.01 -7.01
C GLY A 55 126.02 42.99 -8.01
N ARG A 56 126.17 44.05 -8.81
CA ARG A 56 127.33 44.61 -9.57
C ARG A 56 128.77 44.08 -9.30
N SER A 57 129.53 43.82 -10.38
CA SER A 57 130.88 44.37 -10.73
C SER A 57 131.60 43.45 -11.73
N ALA A 58 131.62 43.78 -13.03
CA ALA A 58 132.67 44.51 -13.73
C ALA A 58 133.91 43.69 -14.15
N PHE A 59 134.15 43.73 -15.47
CA PHE A 59 135.45 43.80 -16.15
C PHE A 59 136.16 42.52 -16.71
N ARG A 60 136.17 42.47 -18.07
CA ARG A 60 137.35 42.30 -18.98
C ARG A 60 137.60 41.00 -19.78
N HIS A 61 136.60 40.37 -20.40
CA HIS A 61 136.85 39.50 -21.59
C HIS A 61 135.74 39.59 -22.67
N ALA A 62 135.31 40.82 -23.00
CA ALA A 62 134.10 41.18 -23.75
C ALA A 62 134.23 41.16 -25.29
N GLY A 63 134.38 39.99 -25.90
CA GLY A 63 134.25 39.87 -27.37
C GLY A 63 133.66 38.56 -27.85
N TRP A 64 134.10 37.43 -27.28
CA TRP A 64 133.74 36.12 -27.82
C TRP A 64 132.54 35.44 -27.13
N LEU A 65 132.27 35.76 -25.86
CA LEU A 65 131.12 35.22 -25.13
C LEU A 65 129.75 35.77 -25.60
N LEU A 66 129.73 36.96 -26.21
CA LEU A 66 128.48 37.56 -26.72
C LEU A 66 127.94 36.84 -27.97
N GLY A 67 128.84 36.30 -28.82
CA GLY A 67 128.44 35.57 -30.02
C GLY A 67 127.76 34.23 -29.72
N ILE A 68 128.25 33.50 -28.70
CA ILE A 68 127.66 32.21 -28.29
C ILE A 68 126.30 32.42 -27.61
N LEU A 69 126.14 33.48 -26.82
CA LEU A 69 124.88 33.80 -26.14
C LEU A 69 123.75 34.13 -27.14
N LEU A 70 124.06 34.87 -28.20
CA LEU A 70 123.10 35.21 -29.26
C LEU A 70 122.64 33.97 -30.06
N ALA A 71 123.55 33.02 -30.32
CA ALA A 71 123.19 31.76 -30.98
C ALA A 71 122.29 30.86 -30.11
N LEU A 72 122.53 30.81 -28.80
CA LEU A 72 121.70 30.06 -27.85
C LEU A 72 120.30 30.68 -27.66
N LEU A 73 120.20 32.01 -27.63
CA LEU A 73 118.90 32.70 -27.56
C LEU A 73 118.08 32.53 -28.85
N GLY A 74 118.73 32.57 -30.01
CA GLY A 74 118.06 32.34 -31.30
C GLY A 74 117.48 30.93 -31.44
N THR A 75 118.21 29.91 -30.98
CA THR A 75 117.76 28.52 -31.01
C THR A 75 116.64 28.24 -30.00
N ALA A 76 116.70 28.83 -28.80
CA ALA A 76 115.63 28.71 -27.80
C ALA A 76 114.32 29.37 -28.25
N GLY A 77 114.39 30.52 -28.91
CA GLY A 77 113.20 31.21 -29.44
C GLY A 77 112.47 30.41 -30.52
N LEU A 78 113.22 29.73 -31.39
CA LEU A 78 112.64 28.92 -32.47
C LEU A 78 111.92 27.66 -31.94
N LEU A 79 112.48 27.02 -30.92
CA LEU A 79 111.86 25.86 -30.28
C LEU A 79 110.58 26.22 -29.51
N TYR A 80 110.54 27.39 -28.87
CA TYR A 80 109.34 27.84 -28.16
C TYR A 80 108.16 28.09 -29.11
N TYR A 81 108.43 28.67 -30.29
CA TYR A 81 107.38 28.94 -31.28
C TYR A 81 106.83 27.66 -31.93
N ALA A 82 107.67 26.64 -32.10
CA ALA A 82 107.26 25.35 -32.67
C ALA A 82 106.40 24.49 -31.71
N MET A 83 106.32 24.85 -30.42
CA MET A 83 105.54 24.12 -29.40
C MET A 83 104.25 24.85 -28.96
N GLY A 84 103.80 25.87 -29.70
CA GLY A 84 102.51 26.54 -29.47
C GLY A 84 101.30 25.64 -29.77
N THR A 85 100.41 25.51 -28.80
CA THR A 85 99.39 24.45 -28.61
C THR A 85 98.11 24.60 -29.47
N HIS A 86 97.59 23.48 -29.99
CA HIS A 86 96.24 23.38 -30.57
C HIS A 86 95.21 23.00 -29.48
N THR A 87 94.27 23.89 -29.18
CA THR A 87 93.12 23.60 -28.31
C THR A 87 91.90 23.14 -29.15
N PRO A 88 91.38 21.91 -29.01
CA PRO A 88 90.18 21.48 -29.73
C PRO A 88 88.89 22.05 -29.11
N ALA A 89 87.95 22.50 -29.95
CA ALA A 89 86.68 23.12 -29.57
C ALA A 89 85.67 22.14 -28.93
N PRO A 90 84.74 22.59 -28.07
CA PRO A 90 83.85 21.71 -27.29
C PRO A 90 82.73 21.08 -28.13
N ALA A 91 82.46 19.79 -27.90
CA ALA A 91 81.45 18.99 -28.62
C ALA A 91 80.13 18.89 -27.84
N TYR A 92 78.99 19.19 -28.49
CA TYR A 92 77.64 19.01 -27.94
C TYR A 92 77.04 17.67 -28.35
N ARG A 93 76.31 17.00 -27.44
CA ARG A 93 75.53 15.78 -27.72
C ARG A 93 74.04 16.10 -27.78
N THR A 94 73.41 15.77 -28.90
CA THR A 94 71.95 15.80 -29.09
C THR A 94 71.38 14.38 -29.09
N GLY A 95 70.18 14.21 -28.53
CA GLY A 95 69.41 12.95 -28.58
C GLY A 95 68.14 13.09 -29.44
N SER A 96 67.67 11.98 -30.01
CA SER A 96 66.50 11.95 -30.89
C SER A 96 65.18 12.06 -30.12
N VAL A 97 64.29 12.96 -30.56
CA VAL A 97 62.93 13.13 -30.03
C VAL A 97 61.96 12.25 -30.82
N THR A 98 61.29 11.30 -30.16
CA THR A 98 60.28 10.43 -30.77
C THR A 98 58.89 10.80 -30.27
N ARG A 99 57.92 10.97 -31.19
CA ARG A 99 56.51 11.21 -30.87
C ARG A 99 55.72 9.90 -31.00
N SER A 100 55.07 9.46 -29.92
CA SER A 100 54.11 8.35 -29.93
C SER A 100 52.71 8.84 -29.59
N ALA A 101 51.68 8.13 -30.06
CA ALA A 101 50.29 8.48 -29.79
C ALA A 101 49.91 8.09 -28.36
N VAL A 102 49.69 9.09 -27.51
CA VAL A 102 49.15 8.89 -26.15
C VAL A 102 47.65 8.71 -26.27
N ALA A 103 47.17 7.47 -26.16
CA ALA A 103 45.74 7.19 -26.04
C ALA A 103 45.32 7.42 -24.58
N ALA A 104 44.64 8.54 -24.31
CA ALA A 104 44.01 8.81 -23.03
C ALA A 104 42.64 8.12 -22.99
N SER A 105 42.50 7.03 -22.23
CA SER A 105 41.18 6.51 -21.89
C SER A 105 40.60 7.37 -20.76
N ILE A 106 39.47 8.03 -21.02
CA ILE A 106 38.73 8.79 -20.01
C ILE A 106 37.66 7.86 -19.44
N THR A 107 37.90 7.30 -18.27
CA THR A 107 36.89 6.58 -17.49
C THR A 107 36.00 7.61 -16.79
N ALA A 108 34.89 7.99 -17.42
CA ALA A 108 33.85 8.79 -16.77
C ALA A 108 32.96 7.87 -15.93
N SER A 109 33.30 7.69 -14.66
CA SER A 109 32.44 7.00 -13.70
C SER A 109 31.32 7.95 -13.26
N GLY A 110 30.13 7.79 -13.82
CA GLY A 110 28.92 8.50 -13.41
C GLY A 110 27.87 7.55 -12.83
N THR A 111 27.16 7.98 -11.79
CA THR A 111 26.05 7.22 -11.20
C THR A 111 24.79 7.44 -12.03
N VAL A 112 24.20 6.35 -12.54
CA VAL A 112 22.92 6.42 -13.26
C VAL A 112 21.79 6.55 -12.24
N ASN A 113 21.10 7.70 -12.25
CA ASN A 113 19.93 7.94 -11.41
C ASN A 113 18.65 7.81 -12.26
N PRO A 114 17.64 7.05 -11.82
CA PRO A 114 16.36 6.97 -12.52
C PRO A 114 15.62 8.31 -12.46
N VAL A 115 14.97 8.71 -13.56
CA VAL A 115 14.16 9.94 -13.62
C VAL A 115 12.85 9.78 -12.86
N VAL A 116 12.26 8.57 -12.88
CA VAL A 116 11.01 8.24 -12.20
C VAL A 116 11.15 6.84 -11.59
N THR A 117 10.85 6.73 -10.30
CA THR A 117 10.77 5.45 -9.58
C THR A 117 9.35 5.31 -9.06
N VAL A 118 8.69 4.19 -9.37
CA VAL A 118 7.35 3.85 -8.85
C VAL A 118 7.47 2.61 -7.99
N GLN A 119 6.98 2.71 -6.76
CA GLN A 119 6.91 1.55 -5.87
C GLN A 119 5.64 0.76 -6.22
N VAL A 120 5.82 -0.48 -6.67
CA VAL A 120 4.71 -1.39 -6.97
C VAL A 120 4.46 -2.27 -5.74
N GLY A 121 3.21 -2.28 -5.26
CA GLY A 121 2.77 -3.08 -4.13
C GLY A 121 1.44 -3.74 -4.41
N SER A 122 1.09 -4.75 -3.63
CA SER A 122 -0.23 -5.39 -3.72
C SER A 122 -1.28 -4.55 -3.00
N GLN A 123 -2.50 -4.48 -3.57
CA GLN A 123 -3.66 -3.92 -2.89
C GLN A 123 -4.19 -4.83 -1.78
N VAL A 124 -3.94 -6.13 -1.88
CA VAL A 124 -4.38 -7.16 -0.93
C VAL A 124 -3.19 -7.85 -0.29
N SER A 125 -3.22 -8.03 1.02
CA SER A 125 -2.18 -8.78 1.73
C SER A 125 -2.38 -10.28 1.52
N GLY A 126 -1.31 -11.01 1.22
CA GLY A 126 -1.35 -12.45 1.00
C GLY A 126 0.04 -13.02 0.72
N GLN A 127 0.15 -14.34 0.72
CA GLN A 127 1.38 -15.04 0.37
C GLN A 127 1.60 -15.00 -1.14
N ILE A 128 2.83 -14.74 -1.58
CA ILE A 128 3.19 -14.82 -3.01
C ILE A 128 3.32 -16.31 -3.38
N SER A 129 2.55 -16.74 -4.38
CA SER A 129 2.61 -18.11 -4.92
C SER A 129 3.62 -18.23 -6.07
N GLU A 130 3.73 -17.19 -6.91
CA GLU A 130 4.67 -17.18 -8.03
C GLU A 130 5.21 -15.77 -8.26
N LEU A 131 6.52 -15.68 -8.53
CA LEU A 131 7.19 -14.44 -8.93
C LEU A 131 7.70 -14.61 -10.36
N LEU A 132 7.20 -13.78 -11.28
CA LEU A 132 7.38 -13.90 -12.72
C LEU A 132 8.37 -12.87 -13.31
N ALA A 133 8.83 -11.93 -12.51
CA ALA A 133 9.85 -10.96 -12.89
C ALA A 133 10.91 -10.82 -11.81
N ASP A 134 12.16 -10.73 -12.24
CA ASP A 134 13.33 -10.58 -11.37
C ASP A 134 13.98 -9.20 -11.54
N PHE A 135 14.93 -8.89 -10.67
CA PHE A 135 15.75 -7.69 -10.74
C PHE A 135 16.42 -7.55 -12.12
N ASN A 136 16.45 -6.32 -12.64
CA ASN A 136 17.01 -5.98 -13.95
C ASN A 136 16.23 -6.54 -15.16
N THR A 137 15.03 -7.07 -14.97
CA THR A 137 14.12 -7.46 -16.06
C THR A 137 13.26 -6.28 -16.50
N GLU A 138 13.18 -6.04 -17.81
CA GLU A 138 12.28 -5.02 -18.37
C GLU A 138 10.82 -5.52 -18.32
N VAL A 139 9.93 -4.77 -17.69
CA VAL A 139 8.50 -5.10 -17.55
C VAL A 139 7.63 -4.08 -18.29
N LYS A 140 6.57 -4.56 -18.93
CA LYS A 140 5.59 -3.73 -19.66
C LYS A 140 4.37 -3.44 -18.80
N THR A 141 3.65 -2.36 -19.09
CA THR A 141 2.39 -2.05 -18.43
C THR A 141 1.38 -3.19 -18.62
N GLY A 142 0.79 -3.66 -17.52
CA GLY A 142 -0.17 -4.77 -17.52
C GLY A 142 0.46 -6.17 -17.48
N GLN A 143 1.80 -6.27 -17.42
CA GLN A 143 2.48 -7.54 -17.24
C GLN A 143 2.27 -8.08 -15.81
N LEU A 144 1.99 -9.37 -15.68
CA LEU A 144 1.89 -10.04 -14.38
C LEU A 144 3.31 -10.22 -13.81
N ILE A 145 3.58 -9.56 -12.69
CA ILE A 145 4.89 -9.55 -12.01
C ILE A 145 4.95 -10.61 -10.92
N ALA A 146 3.84 -10.79 -10.18
CA ALA A 146 3.71 -11.80 -9.13
C ALA A 146 2.25 -12.26 -9.02
N ARG A 147 2.04 -13.51 -8.63
CA ARG A 147 0.73 -14.07 -8.28
C ARG A 147 0.66 -14.31 -6.78
N ILE A 148 -0.43 -13.87 -6.16
CA ILE A 148 -0.74 -14.14 -4.74
C ILE A 148 -1.53 -15.46 -4.67
N ASP A 149 -1.32 -16.25 -3.62
CA ASP A 149 -2.08 -17.48 -3.37
C ASP A 149 -3.59 -17.18 -3.23
N PRO A 150 -4.45 -17.74 -4.10
CA PRO A 150 -5.89 -17.48 -4.07
C PRO A 150 -6.64 -18.32 -3.04
N ALA A 151 -6.05 -19.35 -2.42
CA ALA A 151 -6.77 -20.36 -1.66
C ALA A 151 -7.67 -19.78 -0.54
N LEU A 152 -7.16 -18.78 0.20
CA LEU A 152 -7.92 -18.12 1.25
C LEU A 152 -9.12 -17.31 0.71
N PHE A 153 -8.97 -16.70 -0.47
CA PHE A 153 -10.04 -15.94 -1.10
C PHE A 153 -11.08 -16.84 -1.75
N GLU A 154 -10.64 -17.94 -2.38
CA GLU A 154 -11.54 -18.96 -2.92
C GLU A 154 -12.37 -19.60 -1.82
N THR A 155 -11.77 -19.88 -0.66
CA THR A 155 -12.51 -20.40 0.50
C THR A 155 -13.55 -19.41 1.00
N GLN A 156 -13.23 -18.11 1.08
CA GLN A 156 -14.20 -17.07 1.44
C GLN A 156 -15.33 -16.95 0.44
N VAL A 157 -15.04 -17.03 -0.86
CA VAL A 157 -16.06 -17.02 -1.92
C VAL A 157 -16.94 -18.26 -1.82
N ALA A 158 -16.35 -19.45 -1.63
CA ALA A 158 -17.09 -20.70 -1.47
C ALA A 158 -18.02 -20.64 -0.25
N GLN A 159 -17.55 -20.09 0.88
CA GLN A 159 -18.36 -19.86 2.06
C GLN A 159 -19.52 -18.91 1.78
N ALA A 160 -19.26 -17.75 1.15
CA ALA A 160 -20.30 -16.78 0.81
C ALA A 160 -21.35 -17.35 -0.17
N VAL A 161 -20.93 -18.21 -1.10
CA VAL A 161 -21.84 -18.95 -1.99
C VAL A 161 -22.70 -19.95 -1.21
N GLY A 162 -22.12 -20.63 -0.22
CA GLY A 162 -22.85 -21.50 0.71
C GLY A 162 -23.90 -20.73 1.51
N ASP A 163 -23.51 -19.59 2.09
CA ASP A 163 -24.42 -18.72 2.85
C ASP A 163 -25.57 -18.20 1.98
N LEU A 164 -25.27 -17.84 0.72
CA LEU A 164 -26.29 -17.45 -0.26
C LEU A 164 -27.26 -18.59 -0.56
N ALA A 165 -26.78 -19.82 -0.70
CA ALA A 165 -27.62 -21.00 -0.93
C ALA A 165 -28.55 -21.27 0.26
N VAL A 166 -28.03 -21.16 1.49
CA VAL A 166 -28.83 -21.27 2.72
C VAL A 166 -29.90 -20.17 2.79
N ALA A 167 -29.53 -18.93 2.49
CA ALA A 167 -30.49 -17.81 2.48
C ALA A 167 -31.60 -18.02 1.44
N ARG A 168 -31.28 -18.53 0.25
CA ARG A 168 -32.26 -18.88 -0.79
C ARG A 168 -33.21 -20.00 -0.36
N ALA A 169 -32.67 -21.07 0.23
CA ALA A 169 -33.49 -22.13 0.81
C ALA A 169 -34.40 -21.58 1.95
N GLY A 170 -33.89 -20.63 2.74
CA GLY A 170 -34.67 -19.91 3.74
C GLY A 170 -35.88 -19.18 3.14
N ILE A 171 -35.71 -18.51 1.99
CA ILE A 171 -36.82 -17.84 1.28
C ILE A 171 -37.85 -18.87 0.81
N GLU A 172 -37.44 -20.00 0.25
CA GLU A 172 -38.34 -21.04 -0.24
C GLU A 172 -39.18 -21.65 0.90
N THR A 173 -38.55 -21.95 2.04
CA THR A 173 -39.27 -22.44 3.23
C THR A 173 -40.25 -21.42 3.80
N GLN A 174 -39.90 -20.13 3.80
CA GLN A 174 -40.81 -19.06 4.21
C GLN A 174 -41.98 -18.90 3.24
N GLN A 175 -41.75 -19.00 1.93
CA GLN A 175 -42.81 -18.97 0.92
C GLN A 175 -43.78 -20.15 1.11
N ALA A 176 -43.26 -21.36 1.35
CA ALA A 176 -44.08 -22.53 1.66
C ALA A 176 -44.90 -22.34 2.95
N THR A 177 -44.32 -21.69 3.97
CA THR A 177 -45.01 -21.37 5.23
C THR A 177 -46.15 -20.38 5.00
N VAL A 178 -45.94 -19.34 4.17
CA VAL A 178 -46.98 -18.38 3.79
C VAL A 178 -48.09 -19.06 2.99
N ALA A 179 -47.75 -19.93 2.05
CA ALA A 179 -48.73 -20.70 1.28
C ALA A 179 -49.58 -21.62 2.17
N ARG A 180 -48.95 -22.30 3.14
CA ARG A 180 -49.65 -23.11 4.13
C ARG A 180 -50.60 -22.26 4.99
N ALA A 181 -50.13 -21.12 5.50
CA ALA A 181 -50.96 -20.21 6.29
C ALA A 181 -52.17 -19.67 5.52
N ALA A 182 -52.02 -19.41 4.21
CA ALA A 182 -53.13 -19.02 3.35
C ALA A 182 -54.17 -20.14 3.21
N ALA A 183 -53.72 -21.39 2.98
CA ALA A 183 -54.61 -22.55 2.92
C ALA A 183 -55.34 -22.81 4.26
N ASP A 184 -54.65 -22.67 5.39
CA ASP A 184 -55.25 -22.81 6.73
C ASP A 184 -56.33 -21.73 6.97
N LEU A 185 -56.10 -20.52 6.50
CA LEU A 185 -57.06 -19.42 6.59
C LEU A 185 -58.30 -19.67 5.71
N GLU A 186 -58.13 -20.25 4.52
CA GLU A 186 -59.26 -20.68 3.68
C GLU A 186 -60.06 -21.81 4.33
N ALA A 187 -59.39 -22.81 4.89
CA ALA A 187 -60.03 -23.90 5.63
C ALA A 187 -60.81 -23.39 6.86
N ALA A 188 -60.24 -22.43 7.60
CA ALA A 188 -60.91 -21.80 8.73
C ALA A 188 -62.16 -21.01 8.30
N ARG A 189 -62.10 -20.29 7.17
CA ARG A 189 -63.27 -19.62 6.59
C ARG A 189 -64.37 -20.62 6.21
N ALA A 190 -64.02 -21.73 5.57
CA ALA A 190 -64.97 -22.79 5.22
C ALA A 190 -65.59 -23.43 6.48
N THR A 191 -64.81 -23.60 7.54
CA THR A 191 -65.34 -24.10 8.81
C THR A 191 -66.31 -23.10 9.44
N LEU A 192 -65.99 -21.80 9.38
CA LEU A 192 -66.86 -20.75 9.88
C LEU A 192 -68.22 -20.74 9.14
N THR A 193 -68.23 -20.86 7.81
CA THR A 193 -69.49 -20.90 7.05
C THR A 193 -70.31 -22.15 7.39
N ASN A 194 -69.67 -23.32 7.55
CA ASN A 194 -70.33 -24.54 8.00
C ASN A 194 -70.94 -24.39 9.41
N VAL A 195 -70.20 -23.82 10.37
CA VAL A 195 -70.69 -23.57 11.72
C VAL A 195 -71.85 -22.57 11.73
N GLN A 196 -71.79 -21.53 10.88
CA GLN A 196 -72.90 -20.59 10.71
C GLN A 196 -74.16 -21.26 10.15
N ALA A 197 -74.02 -22.16 9.17
CA ALA A 197 -75.14 -22.92 8.63
C ALA A 197 -75.76 -23.84 9.70
N GLN A 198 -74.93 -24.50 10.51
CA GLN A 198 -75.41 -25.33 11.62
C GLN A 198 -76.12 -24.49 12.70
N LEU A 199 -75.62 -23.28 12.99
CA LEU A 199 -76.29 -22.35 13.91
C LEU A 199 -77.68 -21.95 13.41
N ARG A 200 -77.81 -21.62 12.11
CA ARG A 200 -79.13 -21.31 11.52
C ARG A 200 -80.08 -22.50 11.60
N LYS A 201 -79.57 -23.71 11.34
CA LYS A 201 -80.35 -24.95 11.45
C LYS A 201 -80.81 -25.20 12.90
N SER A 202 -79.93 -25.04 13.89
CA SER A 202 -80.29 -25.23 15.30
C SER A 202 -81.29 -24.18 15.78
N GLN A 203 -81.14 -22.92 15.36
CA GLN A 203 -82.11 -21.86 15.63
C GLN A 203 -83.49 -22.18 15.04
N ALA A 204 -83.56 -22.69 13.82
CA ALA A 204 -84.84 -23.11 13.21
C ALA A 204 -85.48 -24.27 13.99
N LEU A 205 -84.69 -25.24 14.46
CA LEU A 205 -85.20 -26.36 15.28
C LEU A 205 -85.75 -25.88 16.62
N LEU A 206 -85.06 -24.96 17.30
CA LEU A 206 -85.55 -24.32 18.53
C LEU A 206 -86.87 -23.59 18.28
N PHE A 207 -86.94 -22.80 17.21
CA PHE A 207 -88.13 -22.03 16.87
C PHE A 207 -89.33 -22.93 16.60
N ASN A 208 -89.14 -24.00 15.84
CA ASN A 208 -90.19 -24.98 15.54
C ASN A 208 -90.64 -25.73 16.80
N ALA A 209 -89.69 -26.15 17.66
CA ALA A 209 -90.00 -26.83 18.91
C ALA A 209 -90.76 -25.93 19.89
N ARG A 210 -90.37 -24.65 20.00
CA ARG A 210 -91.04 -23.66 20.85
C ARG A 210 -92.44 -23.35 20.35
N THR A 211 -92.60 -23.08 19.05
CA THR A 211 -93.91 -22.83 18.44
C THR A 211 -94.83 -24.05 18.58
N GLY A 212 -94.28 -25.26 18.46
CA GLY A 212 -95.01 -26.51 18.69
C GLY A 212 -95.53 -26.63 20.12
N PHE A 213 -94.66 -26.38 21.10
CA PHE A 213 -95.02 -26.34 22.52
C PHE A 213 -96.10 -25.29 22.82
N ASP A 214 -95.91 -24.05 22.36
CA ASP A 214 -96.86 -22.95 22.57
C ASP A 214 -98.23 -23.26 21.95
N ARG A 215 -98.26 -23.95 20.79
CA ARG A 215 -99.53 -24.41 20.17
C ARG A 215 -100.21 -25.47 21.03
N THR A 216 -99.48 -26.50 21.47
CA THR A 216 -100.04 -27.57 22.30
C THR A 216 -100.52 -27.07 23.66
N GLN A 217 -99.81 -26.11 24.25
CA GLN A 217 -100.19 -25.48 25.50
C GLN A 217 -101.52 -24.74 25.36
N ARG A 218 -101.69 -23.93 24.31
CA ARG A 218 -102.96 -23.22 24.05
C ARG A 218 -104.13 -24.17 23.78
N LEU A 219 -103.88 -25.34 23.17
CA LEU A 219 -104.91 -26.36 22.97
C LEU A 219 -105.30 -27.06 24.28
N PHE A 220 -104.32 -27.32 25.16
CA PHE A 220 -104.55 -27.89 26.49
C PHE A 220 -105.36 -26.95 27.38
N GLU A 221 -105.03 -25.65 27.40
CA GLU A 221 -105.77 -24.62 28.15
C GLU A 221 -107.24 -24.50 27.70
N ARG A 222 -107.52 -24.82 26.42
CA ARG A 222 -108.88 -24.87 25.86
C ARG A 222 -109.58 -26.22 26.06
N GLY A 223 -108.96 -27.18 26.74
CA GLY A 223 -109.51 -28.52 26.97
C GLY A 223 -109.45 -29.47 25.77
N ASN A 224 -108.76 -29.10 24.70
CA ASN A 224 -108.74 -29.83 23.42
C ASN A 224 -107.49 -30.71 23.21
N ALA A 225 -106.59 -30.80 24.20
CA ALA A 225 -105.40 -31.66 24.17
C ALA A 225 -105.17 -32.32 25.52
N SER A 226 -104.49 -33.47 25.55
CA SER A 226 -104.22 -34.22 26.79
C SER A 226 -102.97 -33.72 27.53
N ALA A 227 -102.84 -34.04 28.82
CA ALA A 227 -101.63 -33.71 29.59
C ALA A 227 -100.37 -34.39 29.02
N SER A 228 -100.53 -35.60 28.48
CA SER A 228 -99.44 -36.34 27.81
C SER A 228 -98.92 -35.61 26.57
N ASP A 229 -99.80 -34.98 25.78
CA ASP A 229 -99.42 -34.23 24.58
C ASP A 229 -98.57 -33.00 24.94
N ARG A 230 -98.97 -32.29 26.01
CA ARG A 230 -98.22 -31.14 26.54
C ARG A 230 -96.83 -31.57 27.02
N ASP A 231 -96.75 -32.66 27.78
CA ASP A 231 -95.48 -33.14 28.35
C ASP A 231 -94.53 -33.65 27.25
N SER A 232 -95.08 -34.28 26.20
CA SER A 232 -94.34 -34.68 25.00
C SER A 232 -93.76 -33.48 24.25
N ALA A 233 -94.55 -32.42 24.06
CA ALA A 233 -94.11 -31.18 23.43
C ALA A 233 -93.08 -30.44 24.31
N GLN A 234 -93.25 -30.43 25.63
CA GLN A 234 -92.29 -29.85 26.58
C GLN A 234 -90.94 -30.58 26.50
N SER A 235 -90.95 -31.92 26.43
CA SER A 235 -89.73 -32.72 26.28
C SER A 235 -88.99 -32.41 24.98
N THR A 236 -89.72 -32.09 23.90
CA THR A 236 -89.13 -31.75 22.60
C THR A 236 -88.51 -30.34 22.63
N SER A 237 -89.21 -29.38 23.24
CA SER A 237 -88.70 -28.02 23.47
C SER A 237 -87.45 -28.02 24.35
N SER A 238 -87.45 -28.74 25.48
CA SER A 238 -86.32 -28.80 26.39
C SER A 238 -85.07 -29.45 25.75
N LYS A 239 -85.24 -30.56 25.02
CA LYS A 239 -84.15 -31.20 24.24
C LYS A 239 -83.53 -30.24 23.22
N SER A 240 -84.37 -29.48 22.51
CA SER A 240 -83.88 -28.50 21.54
C SER A 240 -83.09 -27.37 22.23
N SER A 241 -83.58 -26.86 23.38
CA SER A 241 -82.92 -25.80 24.15
C SER A 241 -81.55 -26.23 24.72
N GLY A 242 -81.43 -27.48 25.18
CA GLY A 242 -80.16 -28.04 25.66
C GLY A 242 -79.11 -28.20 24.55
N ALA A 243 -79.54 -28.53 23.32
CA ALA A 243 -78.64 -28.60 22.16
C ALA A 243 -78.02 -27.23 21.80
N SER A 244 -78.73 -26.13 22.09
CA SER A 244 -78.22 -24.77 21.86
C SER A 244 -77.18 -24.33 22.89
N SER A 245 -77.29 -24.81 24.14
CA SER A 245 -76.32 -24.50 25.22
C SER A 245 -75.00 -25.26 25.09
N MET A 246 -74.97 -26.32 24.29
CA MET A 246 -73.80 -27.18 24.11
C MET A 246 -72.83 -26.64 23.06
N MET A 247 -73.13 -25.50 22.43
CA MET A 247 -72.20 -24.80 21.56
C MET A 247 -71.06 -24.23 22.43
N PRO A 248 -69.81 -24.66 22.21
CA PRO A 248 -68.70 -24.20 23.01
C PRO A 248 -68.60 -22.67 22.95
N SER A 249 -68.63 -22.04 24.13
CA SER A 249 -68.44 -20.61 24.33
C SER A 249 -67.21 -20.13 23.57
N ARG A 250 -67.35 -19.05 22.79
CA ARG A 250 -66.28 -18.45 21.97
C ARG A 250 -64.98 -18.21 22.74
N ARG A 251 -65.03 -18.03 24.06
CA ARG A 251 -63.85 -17.81 24.90
C ARG A 251 -62.98 -19.04 25.06
N ASP A 252 -63.58 -20.23 25.12
CA ASP A 252 -62.85 -21.45 25.48
C ASP A 252 -62.13 -22.07 24.28
N HIS A 253 -62.68 -21.85 23.08
CA HIS A 253 -62.08 -22.37 21.85
C HIS A 253 -60.84 -21.61 21.41
N CYS A 254 -60.82 -20.27 21.51
CA CYS A 254 -59.64 -19.47 21.17
C CYS A 254 -58.47 -19.75 22.13
N LEU A 255 -58.74 -19.96 23.42
CA LEU A 255 -57.70 -20.28 24.40
C LEU A 255 -57.09 -21.67 24.18
N ARG A 256 -57.88 -22.65 23.73
CA ARG A 256 -57.39 -23.99 23.40
C ARG A 256 -56.69 -24.09 22.05
N SER A 257 -57.15 -23.36 21.03
CA SER A 257 -56.59 -23.46 19.68
C SER A 257 -55.26 -22.73 19.50
N PHE A 258 -55.02 -21.67 20.28
CA PHE A 258 -53.79 -20.86 20.19
C PHE A 258 -52.72 -21.21 21.23
N GLY A 259 -52.90 -22.27 22.03
CA GLY A 259 -51.90 -22.67 23.04
C GLY A 259 -51.63 -21.62 24.13
N CYS A 260 -52.41 -20.54 24.19
CA CYS A 260 -52.28 -19.52 25.23
C CYS A 260 -52.95 -20.05 26.51
N ARG A 261 -52.16 -20.69 27.37
CA ARG A 261 -52.56 -20.88 28.78
C ARG A 261 -52.88 -19.51 29.40
N SER A 262 -54.00 -19.44 30.09
CA SER A 262 -54.50 -18.27 30.79
C SER A 262 -53.43 -17.67 31.74
N PRO A 263 -53.27 -16.33 31.78
CA PRO A 263 -52.31 -15.67 32.64
C PRO A 263 -52.94 -15.45 34.03
N ILE A 264 -53.03 -16.49 34.86
CA ILE A 264 -53.45 -16.33 36.28
C ILE A 264 -52.34 -16.71 37.27
N SER A 265 -51.16 -17.16 36.81
CA SER A 265 -50.01 -17.36 37.71
C SER A 265 -48.69 -16.99 37.03
N ALA A 266 -48.56 -15.72 36.63
CA ALA A 266 -47.27 -15.18 36.20
C ALA A 266 -46.43 -14.77 37.42
N SER A 267 -45.96 -15.74 38.20
CA SER A 267 -44.73 -15.56 38.98
C SER A 267 -43.55 -16.02 38.11
N ARG A 268 -42.87 -15.04 37.51
CA ARG A 268 -41.41 -15.03 37.34
C ARG A 268 -40.79 -16.27 36.67
N SER A 269 -40.77 -16.30 35.34
CA SER A 269 -39.59 -16.82 34.63
C SER A 269 -39.61 -16.41 33.16
N SER A 270 -38.65 -15.58 32.79
CA SER A 270 -38.23 -15.33 31.41
C SER A 270 -37.70 -16.63 30.81
N LYS A 271 -38.53 -17.34 30.04
CA LYS A 271 -38.07 -18.39 29.12
C LYS A 271 -38.68 -18.15 27.76
N VAL A 272 -37.86 -17.52 26.92
CA VAL A 272 -37.66 -17.79 25.49
C VAL A 272 -38.77 -18.63 24.87
N CYS A 273 -39.63 -18.00 24.08
CA CYS A 273 -40.49 -18.69 23.13
C CYS A 273 -39.59 -19.31 22.04
N SER A 274 -39.29 -20.60 22.20
CA SER A 274 -38.80 -21.43 21.10
C SER A 274 -39.91 -21.62 20.09
N SER A 275 -39.67 -21.15 18.87
CA SER A 275 -40.39 -21.56 17.66
C SER A 275 -40.30 -23.08 17.51
N SER A 276 -41.44 -23.76 17.58
CA SER A 276 -41.56 -25.18 17.22
C SER A 276 -42.28 -25.30 15.88
N SER A 277 -41.64 -26.10 15.01
CA SER A 277 -42.01 -26.57 13.68
C SER A 277 -43.41 -27.15 13.52
#